data_AF-A0A7X3XR49-F1
#
_entry.id   AF-A0A7X3XR49-F1
#
_cell.length_a   1.000
_cell.length_b   1.000
_cell.length_c   1.000
_cell.angle_alpha   90.00
_cell.angle_beta   90.00
_cell.angle_gamma   90.00
#
_symmetry.space_group_name_H-M   'P 1'
#
loop_
_entity.id
_entity.type
_entity.pdbx_description
1 polymer ?
#
loop_
_entity_poly.entity_id
_entity_poly.type
_entity_poly.pdbx_seq_one_letter_code
_entity_poly.pdbx_strand_id
1 'polypeptide(L)'
;MKYRKTLSTIFSFAWGIGLSIFIGCGDTEDTESIVIPNELYDTSQLTHDFGDAEIQELMALDVPINWDQTKDRELRAKYYHAHLLQQFGNIPAVHIVAEHERRKANASGDYVTYTLEEMIDFDKAKYLLWPNKLNRDKLDRSLKIKLRRETDDPELFAKLYREELVEQHGDIPEVDTVVKGETKLWFGGFRFPGDEDEYIAFLEAEYVLWPGDVKLKTLEKYRKARADGTPFHLIDEDGDDE
;
A
#
# COMPACT_ATOMS: atom_id res chain seq x y z
N MET A 1 -14.20 27.39 9.44
CA MET A 1 -13.63 26.67 10.60
C MET A 1 -14.56 25.49 10.91
N LYS A 2 -14.36 24.36 10.22
CA LYS A 2 -15.19 23.15 10.35
C LYS A 2 -14.32 22.07 11.00
N TYR A 3 -14.83 21.51 12.09
CA TYR A 3 -14.20 20.43 12.84
C TYR A 3 -14.02 19.21 11.92
N ARG A 4 -12.76 18.92 11.55
CA ARG A 4 -12.34 17.60 11.05
C ARG A 4 -12.51 16.64 12.22
N LYS A 5 -13.58 15.83 12.23
CA LYS A 5 -13.64 14.65 13.09
C LYS A 5 -12.63 13.65 12.53
N THR A 6 -11.55 13.46 13.28
CA THR A 6 -10.59 12.38 13.12
C THR A 6 -11.29 11.05 13.39
N LEU A 7 -11.73 10.37 12.34
CA LEU A 7 -11.91 8.92 12.36
C LEU A 7 -10.53 8.32 12.11
N SER A 8 -9.83 8.03 13.21
CA SER A 8 -8.59 7.30 13.23
C SER A 8 -8.92 5.80 13.15
N THR A 9 -9.29 5.32 11.96
CA THR A 9 -9.38 3.89 11.71
C THR A 9 -8.03 3.41 11.23
N ILE A 10 -7.32 2.73 12.12
CA ILE A 10 -6.02 2.12 11.88
C ILE A 10 -6.23 0.96 10.90
N PHE A 11 -6.06 1.22 9.59
CA PHE A 11 -5.92 0.14 8.61
C PHE A 11 -4.48 -0.35 8.60
N SER A 12 -4.20 -1.34 9.44
CA SER A 12 -2.98 -2.15 9.36
C SER A 12 -3.05 -3.05 8.12
N PHE A 13 -2.66 -2.53 6.96
CA PHE A 13 -2.39 -3.34 5.76
C PHE A 13 -1.05 -4.06 5.92
N ALA A 14 -1.07 -5.14 6.70
CA ALA A 14 0.06 -6.03 6.92
C ALA A 14 -0.29 -7.45 6.46
N TRP A 15 -0.53 -7.65 5.16
CA TRP A 15 -0.18 -8.89 4.44
C TRP A 15 -0.54 -8.80 2.95
N GLY A 16 0.29 -9.41 2.10
CA GLY A 16 -0.06 -9.59 0.68
C GLY A 16 1.10 -9.76 -0.31
N ILE A 17 2.37 -9.88 0.11
CA ILE A 17 3.44 -10.36 -0.78
C ILE A 17 3.59 -11.87 -0.57
N GLY A 18 2.70 -12.64 -1.19
CA GLY A 18 2.72 -14.09 -1.12
C GLY A 18 1.89 -14.71 -2.23
N LEU A 19 2.51 -14.88 -3.41
CA LEU A 19 2.09 -15.72 -4.54
C LEU A 19 0.58 -15.75 -4.88
N SER A 20 0.16 -14.89 -5.80
CA SER A 20 -1.00 -15.14 -6.65
C SER A 20 -0.52 -15.44 -8.07
N ILE A 21 -0.33 -16.72 -8.39
CA ILE A 21 -0.36 -17.20 -9.77
C ILE A 21 -1.83 -17.56 -10.03
N PHE A 22 -2.59 -16.62 -10.58
CA PHE A 22 -3.84 -16.96 -11.27
C PHE A 22 -3.79 -16.34 -12.66
N ILE A 23 -3.68 -17.24 -13.64
CA ILE A 23 -3.84 -16.96 -15.06
C ILE A 23 -5.34 -16.75 -15.30
N GLY A 24 -5.75 -15.49 -15.43
CA GLY A 24 -7.05 -15.12 -15.97
C GLY A 24 -6.87 -14.55 -17.38
N CYS A 25 -7.14 -15.35 -18.40
CA CYS A 25 -7.38 -14.85 -19.76
C CYS A 25 -8.81 -14.29 -19.81
N GLY A 26 -8.96 -13.00 -19.53
CA GLY A 26 -10.14 -12.22 -19.90
C GLY A 26 -9.72 -11.18 -20.94
N ASP A 27 -10.44 -11.10 -22.05
CA ASP A 27 -10.33 -10.00 -23.01
C ASP A 27 -10.49 -8.67 -22.24
N THR A 28 -9.39 -7.93 -22.10
CA THR A 28 -9.40 -6.61 -21.48
C THR A 28 -9.91 -5.62 -22.51
N GLU A 29 -11.23 -5.40 -22.55
CA GLU A 29 -11.77 -4.20 -23.17
C GLU A 29 -11.08 -2.97 -22.55
N ASP A 30 -10.49 -2.15 -23.42
CA ASP A 30 -9.75 -0.90 -23.21
C ASP A 30 -10.00 -0.16 -21.88
N THR A 31 -9.48 -0.69 -20.75
CA THR A 31 -9.28 0.10 -19.54
C THR A 31 -8.12 1.05 -19.79
N GLU A 32 -8.43 2.30 -20.12
CA GLU A 32 -7.47 3.40 -20.23
C GLU A 32 -6.67 3.48 -18.92
N SER A 33 -5.43 2.98 -18.94
CA SER A 33 -4.56 2.94 -17.77
C SER A 33 -4.37 4.34 -17.21
N ILE A 34 -4.44 4.48 -15.88
CA ILE A 34 -4.30 5.78 -15.24
C ILE A 34 -2.87 6.29 -15.44
N VAL A 35 -2.76 7.46 -16.09
CA VAL A 35 -1.48 8.14 -16.28
C VAL A 35 -1.15 8.91 -15.01
N ILE A 36 -0.09 8.48 -14.32
CA ILE A 36 0.42 9.16 -13.13
C ILE A 36 1.10 10.47 -13.56
N PRO A 37 0.77 11.62 -12.94
CA PRO A 37 1.42 12.90 -13.23
C PRO A 37 2.95 12.83 -13.12
N ASN A 38 3.66 13.46 -14.06
CA ASN A 38 5.13 13.40 -14.12
C ASN A 38 5.80 14.01 -12.88
N GLU A 39 5.14 14.97 -12.24
CA GLU A 39 5.59 15.64 -11.02
C GLU A 39 5.74 14.66 -9.85
N LEU A 40 4.95 13.59 -9.82
CA LEU A 40 5.05 12.58 -8.77
C LEU A 40 6.29 11.69 -8.89
N TYR A 41 6.91 11.63 -10.07
CA TYR A 41 8.18 10.94 -10.29
C TYR A 41 9.39 11.79 -9.91
N ASP A 42 9.20 13.05 -9.50
CA ASP A 42 10.30 13.94 -9.17
C ASP A 42 11.17 13.35 -8.06
N THR A 43 12.44 13.09 -8.38
CA THR A 43 13.45 12.57 -7.47
C THR A 43 14.32 13.68 -6.88
N SER A 44 14.15 14.94 -7.29
CA SER A 44 14.92 16.08 -6.78
C SER A 44 14.63 16.36 -5.30
N GLN A 45 13.49 15.89 -4.81
CA GLN A 45 13.06 16.01 -3.42
C GLN A 45 13.66 14.95 -2.50
N LEU A 46 14.35 13.94 -3.06
CA LEU A 46 15.04 12.94 -2.24
C LEU A 46 16.17 13.63 -1.48
N THR A 47 16.05 13.67 -0.17
CA THR A 47 17.07 14.18 0.73
C THR A 47 17.42 13.13 1.76
N HIS A 48 18.69 13.09 2.14
CA HIS A 48 19.16 12.21 3.21
C HIS A 48 20.44 12.79 3.79
N ASP A 49 20.41 13.15 5.07
CA ASP A 49 21.58 13.70 5.76
C ASP A 49 22.44 12.57 6.31
N PHE A 50 23.64 12.39 5.75
CA PHE A 50 24.70 11.54 6.29
C PHE A 50 25.94 12.37 6.58
N GLY A 51 26.64 12.05 7.67
CA GLY A 51 27.89 12.73 8.00
C GLY A 51 29.02 12.35 7.03
N ASP A 52 29.77 13.35 6.57
CA ASP A 52 30.91 13.14 5.65
C ASP A 52 31.93 12.11 6.16
N ALA A 53 32.13 12.04 7.48
CA ALA A 53 33.04 11.09 8.11
C ALA A 53 32.57 9.63 7.95
N GLU A 54 31.27 9.38 8.11
CA GLU A 54 30.68 8.05 7.95
C GLU A 54 30.73 7.60 6.49
N ILE A 55 30.47 8.53 5.56
CA ILE A 55 30.57 8.27 4.11
C ILE A 55 32.01 7.90 3.73
N GLN A 56 33.01 8.62 4.26
CA GLN A 56 34.41 8.31 4.02
C GLN A 56 34.79 6.92 4.57
N GLU A 57 34.29 6.55 5.74
CA GLU A 57 34.49 5.21 6.30
C GLU A 57 33.90 4.13 5.40
N LEU A 58 32.67 4.31 4.94
CA LEU A 58 31.98 3.34 4.06
C LEU A 58 32.65 3.22 2.69
N MET A 59 33.07 4.34 2.10
CA MET A 59 33.78 4.35 0.82
C MET A 59 35.15 3.66 0.89
N ALA A 60 35.83 3.76 2.03
CA ALA A 60 37.12 3.13 2.28
C ALA A 60 37.00 1.65 2.69
N LEU A 61 35.79 1.15 2.93
CA LEU A 61 35.56 -0.22 3.36
C LEU A 61 35.88 -1.20 2.22
N ASP A 62 36.75 -2.18 2.48
CA ASP A 62 36.98 -3.29 1.57
C ASP A 62 35.79 -4.25 1.62
N VAL A 63 35.01 -4.28 0.54
CA VAL A 63 33.78 -5.07 0.44
C VAL A 63 34.11 -6.43 -0.17
N PRO A 64 33.97 -7.55 0.58
CA PRO A 64 34.23 -8.88 0.04
C PRO A 64 33.33 -9.21 -1.15
N ILE A 65 33.82 -9.95 -2.15
CA ILE A 65 33.04 -10.32 -3.34
C ILE A 65 31.72 -11.04 -2.98
N ASN A 66 31.74 -11.85 -1.92
CA ASN A 66 30.61 -12.62 -1.41
C ASN A 66 29.98 -12.02 -0.14
N TRP A 67 30.01 -10.68 -0.02
CA TRP A 67 29.47 -9.97 1.14
C TRP A 67 27.99 -10.29 1.42
N ASP A 68 27.21 -10.64 0.40
CA ASP A 68 25.79 -11.01 0.47
C ASP A 68 25.55 -12.27 1.32
N GLN A 69 26.56 -13.13 1.43
CA GLN A 69 26.55 -14.36 2.22
C GLN A 69 26.94 -14.16 3.69
N THR A 70 27.25 -12.91 4.09
CA THR A 70 27.61 -12.57 5.47
C THR A 70 26.44 -12.90 6.41
N LYS A 71 26.70 -13.75 7.42
CA LYS A 71 25.67 -14.18 8.39
C LYS A 71 25.25 -13.06 9.34
N ASP A 72 26.20 -12.21 9.70
CA ASP A 72 25.93 -11.01 10.48
C ASP A 72 25.12 -10.03 9.62
N ARG A 73 23.89 -9.75 10.04
CA ARG A 73 22.94 -8.93 9.29
C ARG A 73 23.36 -7.46 9.25
N GLU A 74 23.89 -6.94 10.36
CA GLU A 74 24.35 -5.56 10.45
C GLU A 74 25.57 -5.35 9.57
N LEU A 75 26.53 -6.28 9.65
CA LEU A 75 27.73 -6.23 8.81
C LEU A 75 27.36 -6.38 7.33
N ARG A 76 26.43 -7.26 6.99
CA ARG A 76 25.91 -7.40 5.61
C ARG A 76 25.26 -6.11 5.12
N ALA A 77 24.46 -5.44 5.95
CA ALA A 77 23.85 -4.16 5.60
C ALA A 77 24.91 -3.06 5.42
N LYS A 78 25.96 -3.05 6.25
CA LYS A 78 27.11 -2.13 6.10
C LYS A 78 27.86 -2.38 4.79
N TYR A 79 28.14 -3.64 4.45
CA TYR A 79 28.75 -3.99 3.16
C TYR A 79 27.87 -3.62 1.98
N TYR A 80 26.56 -3.81 2.09
CA TYR A 80 25.62 -3.39 1.05
C TYR A 80 25.67 -1.87 0.82
N HIS A 81 25.68 -1.07 1.89
CA HIS A 81 25.77 0.39 1.79
C HIS A 81 27.09 0.82 1.13
N ALA A 82 28.22 0.27 1.59
CA ALA A 82 29.53 0.53 1.00
C ALA A 82 29.56 0.14 -0.50
N HIS A 83 29.00 -1.02 -0.85
CA HIS A 83 28.90 -1.47 -2.24
C HIS A 83 28.09 -0.50 -3.11
N LEU A 84 26.94 -0.02 -2.62
CA LEU A 84 26.14 0.98 -3.33
C LEU A 84 26.87 2.31 -3.49
N LEU A 85 27.56 2.78 -2.45
CA LEU A 85 28.36 4.00 -2.50
C LEU A 85 29.50 3.89 -3.52
N GLN A 86 30.19 2.75 -3.57
CA GLN A 86 31.25 2.50 -4.56
C GLN A 86 30.70 2.43 -5.99
N GLN A 87 29.49 1.89 -6.17
CA GLN A 87 28.87 1.74 -7.49
C GLN A 87 28.24 3.02 -8.03
N PHE A 88 27.53 3.77 -7.18
CA PHE A 88 26.67 4.90 -7.59
C PHE A 88 27.14 6.25 -7.06
N GLY A 89 28.11 6.27 -6.15
CA GLY A 89 28.59 7.47 -5.49
C GLY A 89 27.71 7.91 -4.33
N ASN A 90 28.09 9.04 -3.73
CA ASN A 90 27.38 9.65 -2.61
C ASN A 90 26.20 10.49 -3.09
N ILE A 91 25.04 9.84 -3.27
CA ILE A 91 23.77 10.50 -3.64
C ILE A 91 22.65 10.08 -2.68
N PRO A 92 21.59 10.91 -2.48
CA PRO A 92 20.51 10.60 -1.53
C PRO A 92 19.86 9.23 -1.75
N ALA A 93 19.70 8.79 -3.01
CA ALA A 93 19.09 7.51 -3.33
C ALA A 93 19.86 6.30 -2.78
N VAL A 94 21.20 6.35 -2.74
CA VAL A 94 22.02 5.27 -2.15
C VAL A 94 21.70 5.13 -0.67
N HIS A 95 21.64 6.24 0.04
CA HIS A 95 21.40 6.31 1.47
C HIS A 95 20.01 5.84 1.86
N ILE A 96 18.99 6.23 1.10
CA ILE A 96 17.61 5.77 1.31
C ILE A 96 17.51 4.24 1.14
N VAL A 97 18.12 3.68 0.08
CA VAL A 97 18.09 2.23 -0.16
C VAL A 97 18.89 1.47 0.91
N ALA A 98 20.05 1.99 1.30
CA ALA A 98 20.89 1.39 2.34
C ALA A 98 20.21 1.42 3.72
N GLU A 99 19.60 2.53 4.11
CA GLU A 99 18.88 2.68 5.37
C GLU A 99 17.70 1.72 5.45
N HIS A 100 16.97 1.53 4.35
CA HIS A 100 15.87 0.58 4.30
C HIS A 100 16.34 -0.86 4.57
N GLU A 101 17.48 -1.29 4.01
CA GLU A 101 18.06 -2.61 4.29
C GLU A 101 18.66 -2.70 5.70
N ARG A 102 19.24 -1.62 6.23
CA ARG A 102 19.72 -1.55 7.62
C ARG A 102 18.56 -1.74 8.61
N ARG A 103 17.43 -1.07 8.41
CA ARG A 103 16.24 -1.24 9.26
C ARG A 103 15.73 -2.67 9.25
N LYS A 104 15.67 -3.32 8.07
CA LYS A 104 15.32 -4.75 7.96
C LYS A 104 16.31 -5.66 8.68
N ALA A 105 17.60 -5.35 8.62
CA ALA A 105 18.63 -6.13 9.31
C ALA A 105 18.44 -6.09 10.84
N ASN A 106 18.07 -4.92 11.38
CA ASN A 106 17.90 -4.66 12.80
C ASN A 106 16.55 -5.16 13.35
N ALA A 107 15.55 -5.34 12.49
CA ALA A 107 14.24 -5.88 12.85
C ALA A 107 14.40 -7.35 13.24
N SER A 108 14.52 -7.62 14.53
CA SER A 108 14.81 -8.93 15.11
C SER A 108 13.58 -9.84 15.12
N GLY A 109 12.91 -9.97 13.97
CA GLY A 109 11.64 -10.69 13.83
C GLY A 109 10.40 -9.81 13.91
N ASP A 110 10.56 -8.55 14.32
CA ASP A 110 9.49 -7.55 14.30
C ASP A 110 9.24 -7.01 12.89
N TYR A 111 8.00 -6.61 12.63
CA TYR A 111 7.63 -5.95 11.39
C TYR A 111 8.23 -4.53 11.36
N VAL A 112 9.02 -4.22 10.33
CA VAL A 112 9.40 -2.83 10.07
C VAL A 112 8.20 -2.12 9.47
N THR A 113 7.69 -1.13 10.18
CA THR A 113 6.64 -0.25 9.68
C THR A 113 7.26 0.90 8.91
N TYR A 114 6.79 1.14 7.69
CA TYR A 114 7.15 2.29 6.87
C TYR A 114 5.90 3.12 6.62
N THR A 115 6.06 4.44 6.62
CA THR A 115 5.02 5.34 6.10
C THR A 115 4.92 5.21 4.58
N LEU A 116 3.81 5.67 4.01
CA LEU A 116 3.64 5.67 2.56
C LEU A 116 4.69 6.55 1.86
N GLU A 117 5.04 7.70 2.44
CA GLU A 117 6.09 8.58 1.90
C GLU A 117 7.45 7.89 1.91
N GLU A 118 7.82 7.21 3.00
CA GLU A 118 9.09 6.46 3.06
C GLU A 118 9.14 5.34 2.01
N MET A 119 8.02 4.65 1.77
CA MET A 119 7.93 3.64 0.72
C MET A 119 8.09 4.24 -0.68
N ILE A 120 7.48 5.40 -0.94
CA ILE A 120 7.60 6.11 -2.21
C ILE A 120 9.03 6.60 -2.43
N ASP A 121 9.66 7.19 -1.41
CA ASP A 121 11.05 7.64 -1.50
C ASP A 121 12.00 6.46 -1.75
N PHE A 122 11.75 5.32 -1.11
CA PHE A 122 12.47 4.09 -1.36
C PHE A 122 12.30 3.59 -2.80
N ASP A 123 11.07 3.55 -3.34
CA ASP A 123 10.82 3.12 -4.71
C ASP A 123 11.39 4.11 -5.74
N LYS A 124 11.32 5.42 -5.48
CA LYS A 124 11.99 6.47 -6.28
C LYS A 124 13.50 6.26 -6.29
N ALA A 125 14.10 6.04 -5.13
CA ALA A 125 15.53 5.80 -5.01
C ALA A 125 15.94 4.53 -5.79
N LYS A 126 15.18 3.44 -5.67
CA LYS A 126 15.43 2.21 -6.43
C LYS A 126 15.29 2.39 -7.94
N TYR A 127 14.27 3.12 -8.39
CA TYR A 127 14.10 3.42 -9.81
C TYR A 127 15.25 4.29 -10.35
N LEU A 128 15.72 5.26 -9.55
CA LEU A 128 16.87 6.11 -9.93
C LEU A 128 18.17 5.30 -10.05
N LEU A 129 18.46 4.43 -9.09
CA LEU A 129 19.67 3.59 -9.10
C LEU A 129 19.60 2.49 -10.18
N TRP A 130 18.42 1.93 -10.41
CA TRP A 130 18.20 0.85 -11.38
C TRP A 130 16.89 1.08 -12.16
N PRO A 131 16.94 1.82 -13.28
CA PRO A 131 15.76 2.21 -14.07
C PRO A 131 15.28 1.04 -14.96
N ASN A 132 14.79 -0.02 -14.32
CA ASN A 132 14.22 -1.18 -14.99
C ASN A 132 12.70 -1.25 -14.78
N LYS A 133 12.04 -2.08 -15.61
CA LYS A 133 10.57 -2.24 -15.58
C LYS A 133 10.04 -2.61 -14.20
N LEU A 134 10.71 -3.53 -13.49
CA LEU A 134 10.26 -3.95 -12.16
C LEU A 134 10.24 -2.79 -11.14
N ASN A 135 11.28 -1.95 -11.14
CA ASN A 135 11.32 -0.80 -10.24
C ASN A 135 10.36 0.30 -10.68
N ARG A 136 10.13 0.45 -11.99
CA ARG A 136 9.09 1.35 -12.52
C ARG A 136 7.71 0.93 -12.05
N ASP A 137 7.33 -0.33 -12.27
CA ASP A 137 6.02 -0.87 -11.91
C ASP A 137 5.76 -0.74 -10.39
N LYS A 138 6.79 -0.94 -9.56
CA LYS A 138 6.70 -0.73 -8.10
C LYS A 138 6.45 0.73 -7.74
N LEU A 139 7.22 1.65 -8.32
CA LEU A 139 7.04 3.08 -8.10
C LEU A 139 5.65 3.52 -8.56
N ASP A 140 5.19 3.07 -9.73
CA ASP A 140 3.88 3.39 -10.27
C ASP A 140 2.76 2.93 -9.31
N ARG A 141 2.88 1.72 -8.74
CA ARG A 141 1.94 1.22 -7.73
C ARG A 141 1.92 2.09 -6.47
N SER A 142 3.08 2.42 -5.92
CA SER A 142 3.20 3.26 -4.72
C SER A 142 2.60 4.66 -4.94
N LEU A 143 2.82 5.25 -6.12
CA LEU A 143 2.25 6.54 -6.50
C LEU A 143 0.73 6.48 -6.71
N LYS A 144 0.18 5.40 -7.29
CA LYS A 144 -1.27 5.19 -7.39
C LYS A 144 -1.93 5.10 -6.01
N ILE A 145 -1.29 4.40 -5.06
CA ILE A 145 -1.77 4.33 -3.68
C ILE A 145 -1.83 5.73 -3.05
N LYS A 146 -0.80 6.56 -3.26
CA LYS A 146 -0.77 7.95 -2.80
C LYS A 146 -1.89 8.78 -3.42
N LEU A 147 -2.01 8.76 -4.74
CA LEU A 147 -3.08 9.46 -5.47
C LEU A 147 -4.46 9.07 -4.95
N ARG A 148 -4.72 7.79 -4.71
CA ARG A 148 -6.01 7.32 -4.19
C ARG A 148 -6.29 7.84 -2.78
N ARG A 149 -5.28 7.90 -1.91
CA ARG A 149 -5.45 8.36 -0.52
C ARG A 149 -5.64 9.87 -0.40
N GLU A 150 -5.06 10.61 -1.35
CA GLU A 150 -5.03 12.08 -1.32
C GLU A 150 -6.08 12.75 -2.21
N THR A 151 -6.70 12.00 -3.12
CA THR A 151 -7.70 12.55 -4.02
C THR A 151 -9.02 12.86 -3.30
N ASP A 152 -9.55 14.06 -3.57
CA ASP A 152 -10.92 14.45 -3.23
C ASP A 152 -11.91 14.18 -4.38
N ASP A 153 -11.43 13.67 -5.51
CA ASP A 153 -12.23 13.29 -6.68
C ASP A 153 -12.69 11.82 -6.56
N PRO A 154 -14.01 11.57 -6.40
CA PRO A 154 -14.55 10.23 -6.28
C PRO A 154 -14.41 9.39 -7.55
N GLU A 155 -14.39 10.00 -8.73
CA GLU A 155 -14.22 9.27 -10.00
C GLU A 155 -12.78 8.76 -10.11
N LEU A 156 -11.80 9.62 -9.79
CA LEU A 156 -10.40 9.23 -9.74
C LEU A 156 -10.14 8.15 -8.68
N PHE A 157 -10.73 8.27 -7.49
CA PHE A 157 -10.66 7.24 -6.45
C PHE A 157 -11.19 5.90 -6.95
N ALA A 158 -12.41 5.89 -7.51
CA ALA A 158 -13.05 4.67 -7.99
C ALA A 158 -12.23 4.00 -9.09
N LYS A 159 -11.69 4.79 -10.03
CA LYS A 159 -10.83 4.27 -11.11
C LYS A 159 -9.54 3.64 -10.58
N LEU A 160 -8.84 4.33 -9.67
CA LEU A 160 -7.61 3.84 -9.04
C LEU A 160 -7.86 2.56 -8.24
N TYR A 161 -8.95 2.52 -7.47
CA TYR A 161 -9.25 1.39 -6.63
C TYR A 161 -9.72 0.17 -7.43
N ARG A 162 -10.54 0.37 -8.48
CA ARG A 162 -10.92 -0.70 -9.40
C ARG A 162 -9.69 -1.33 -10.05
N GLU A 163 -8.76 -0.52 -10.54
CA GLU A 163 -7.54 -1.03 -11.16
C GLU A 163 -6.74 -1.93 -10.20
N GLU A 164 -6.60 -1.51 -8.94
CA GLU A 164 -5.95 -2.31 -7.90
C GLU A 164 -6.69 -3.63 -7.61
N LEU A 165 -8.01 -3.58 -7.48
CA LEU A 165 -8.81 -4.78 -7.17
C LEU A 165 -8.85 -5.76 -8.32
N VAL A 166 -8.92 -5.29 -9.58
CA VAL A 166 -8.82 -6.14 -10.77
C VAL A 166 -7.45 -6.81 -10.83
N GLU A 167 -6.36 -6.11 -10.48
CA GLU A 167 -5.03 -6.72 -10.42
C GLU A 167 -4.95 -7.83 -9.36
N GLN A 168 -5.67 -7.69 -8.24
CA GLN A 168 -5.63 -8.65 -7.13
C GLN A 168 -6.58 -9.84 -7.33
N HIS A 169 -7.78 -9.60 -7.86
CA HIS A 169 -8.90 -10.55 -7.83
C HIS A 169 -9.45 -10.91 -9.21
N GLY A 170 -8.97 -10.24 -10.26
CA GLY A 170 -9.54 -10.32 -11.61
C GLY A 170 -10.76 -9.42 -11.79
N ASP A 171 -11.25 -9.34 -13.03
CA ASP A 171 -12.44 -8.55 -13.37
C ASP A 171 -13.71 -9.37 -13.11
N ILE A 172 -14.25 -9.24 -11.89
CA ILE A 172 -15.47 -9.92 -11.42
C ILE A 172 -16.48 -8.91 -10.87
N PRO A 173 -17.80 -9.19 -10.88
CA PRO A 173 -18.84 -8.25 -10.45
C PRO A 173 -18.68 -7.71 -9.02
N GLU A 174 -18.09 -8.51 -8.13
CA GLU A 174 -17.83 -8.14 -6.75
C GLU A 174 -16.82 -6.99 -6.64
N VAL A 175 -15.88 -6.88 -7.59
CA VAL A 175 -14.94 -5.75 -7.63
C VAL A 175 -15.70 -4.43 -7.84
N ASP A 176 -16.60 -4.36 -8.82
CA ASP A 176 -17.37 -3.14 -9.07
C ASP A 176 -18.27 -2.78 -7.88
N THR A 177 -18.83 -3.79 -7.21
CA THR A 177 -19.66 -3.62 -6.02
C THR A 177 -18.85 -3.03 -4.85
N VAL A 178 -17.64 -3.57 -4.60
CA VAL A 178 -16.73 -3.05 -3.56
C VAL A 178 -16.27 -1.64 -3.90
N VAL A 179 -15.86 -1.36 -5.15
CA VAL A 179 -15.45 -0.02 -5.59
C VAL A 179 -16.56 1.00 -5.35
N LYS A 180 -17.79 0.68 -5.72
CA LYS A 180 -18.94 1.57 -5.52
C LYS A 180 -19.21 1.82 -4.04
N GLY A 181 -19.20 0.77 -3.22
CA GLY A 181 -19.44 0.87 -1.78
C GLY A 181 -18.35 1.68 -1.06
N GLU A 182 -17.08 1.41 -1.34
CA GLU A 182 -15.95 2.13 -0.75
C GLU A 182 -15.91 3.61 -1.18
N THR A 183 -16.22 3.89 -2.45
CA THR A 183 -16.41 5.28 -2.91
C THR A 183 -17.52 5.96 -2.11
N LYS A 184 -18.65 5.29 -1.85
CA LYS A 184 -19.71 5.85 -0.98
C LYS A 184 -19.23 6.02 0.46
N LEU A 185 -18.50 5.08 1.05
CA LEU A 185 -18.00 5.21 2.42
C LEU A 185 -17.05 6.40 2.56
N TRP A 186 -16.06 6.48 1.67
CA TRP A 186 -15.02 7.50 1.70
C TRP A 186 -15.56 8.92 1.51
N PHE A 187 -16.54 9.08 0.60
CA PHE A 187 -17.10 10.38 0.23
C PHE A 187 -18.47 10.68 0.87
N GLY A 188 -18.87 9.91 1.89
CA GLY A 188 -20.12 10.16 2.66
C GLY A 188 -21.41 9.94 1.86
N GLY A 189 -21.37 9.05 0.88
CA GLY A 189 -22.46 8.71 -0.03
C GLY A 189 -23.50 7.74 0.54
N PHE A 190 -23.17 6.93 1.55
CA PHE A 190 -24.14 6.05 2.21
C PHE A 190 -25.14 6.86 3.06
N ARG A 191 -26.44 6.65 2.83
CA ARG A 191 -27.50 7.31 3.58
C ARG A 191 -28.37 6.28 4.29
N PHE A 192 -28.33 6.29 5.62
CA PHE A 192 -29.18 5.44 6.46
C PHE A 192 -30.24 6.28 7.20
N PRO A 193 -31.53 5.88 7.17
CA PRO A 193 -32.08 4.77 6.38
C PRO A 193 -32.16 5.10 4.88
N GLY A 194 -32.10 4.08 4.00
CA GLY A 194 -32.26 4.22 2.55
C GLY A 194 -31.35 3.32 1.71
N ASP A 195 -30.10 3.14 2.14
CA ASP A 195 -29.07 2.38 1.40
C ASP A 195 -28.78 1.00 2.03
N GLU A 196 -29.65 0.44 2.87
CA GLU A 196 -29.40 -0.82 3.61
C GLU A 196 -29.10 -2.00 2.68
N ASP A 197 -29.87 -2.15 1.59
CA ASP A 197 -29.70 -3.25 0.64
C ASP A 197 -28.37 -3.14 -0.11
N GLU A 198 -27.98 -1.91 -0.47
CA GLU A 198 -26.71 -1.63 -1.12
C GLU A 198 -25.53 -1.87 -0.17
N TYR A 199 -25.69 -1.53 1.11
CA TYR A 199 -24.67 -1.78 2.11
C TYR A 199 -24.46 -3.27 2.39
N ILE A 200 -25.53 -4.07 2.44
CA ILE A 200 -25.40 -5.53 2.53
C ILE A 200 -24.68 -6.08 1.28
N ALA A 201 -25.08 -5.67 0.07
CA ALA A 201 -24.43 -6.13 -1.16
C ALA A 201 -22.92 -5.79 -1.17
N PHE A 202 -22.57 -4.61 -0.66
CA PHE A 202 -21.18 -4.20 -0.45
C PHE A 202 -20.44 -5.16 0.50
N LEU A 203 -20.97 -5.44 1.70
CA LEU A 203 -20.36 -6.38 2.65
C LEU A 203 -20.26 -7.81 2.11
N GLU A 204 -21.24 -8.26 1.33
CA GLU A 204 -21.21 -9.56 0.65
C GLU A 204 -20.06 -9.62 -0.35
N ALA A 205 -19.90 -8.59 -1.17
CA ALA A 205 -18.80 -8.50 -2.12
C ALA A 205 -17.43 -8.43 -1.42
N GLU A 206 -17.30 -7.66 -0.33
CA GLU A 206 -16.07 -7.64 0.47
C GLU A 206 -15.69 -9.00 1.04
N TYR A 207 -16.69 -9.78 1.51
CA TYR A 207 -16.46 -11.13 2.00
C TYR A 207 -16.01 -12.08 0.88
N VAL A 208 -16.54 -11.94 -0.33
CA VAL A 208 -16.09 -12.72 -1.50
C VAL A 208 -14.63 -12.40 -1.86
N LEU A 209 -14.26 -11.12 -1.92
CA LEU A 209 -12.90 -10.71 -2.26
C LEU A 209 -11.88 -11.06 -1.15
N TRP A 210 -12.29 -10.95 0.12
CA TRP A 210 -11.41 -11.17 1.26
C TRP A 210 -12.10 -11.95 2.38
N PRO A 211 -12.33 -13.27 2.20
CA PRO A 211 -13.03 -14.08 3.17
C PRO A 211 -12.31 -14.08 4.52
N GLY A 212 -13.07 -13.89 5.59
CA GLY A 212 -12.54 -13.92 6.95
C GLY A 212 -13.63 -13.79 8.01
N ASP A 213 -13.37 -14.33 9.19
CA ASP A 213 -14.35 -14.46 10.27
C ASP A 213 -14.92 -13.11 10.72
N VAL A 214 -14.06 -12.08 10.79
CA VAL A 214 -14.48 -10.72 11.15
C VAL A 214 -15.48 -10.17 10.13
N LYS A 215 -15.19 -10.30 8.83
CA LYS A 215 -16.10 -9.83 7.77
C LYS A 215 -17.41 -10.62 7.76
N LEU A 216 -17.34 -11.93 7.98
CA LEU A 216 -18.53 -12.77 8.08
C LEU A 216 -19.41 -12.37 9.27
N LYS A 217 -18.83 -12.19 10.46
CA LYS A 217 -19.54 -11.73 11.67
C LYS A 217 -20.22 -10.39 11.42
N THR A 218 -19.53 -9.44 10.80
CA THR A 218 -20.11 -8.15 10.41
C THR A 218 -21.28 -8.34 9.45
N LEU A 219 -21.10 -9.08 8.35
CA LEU A 219 -22.15 -9.34 7.38
C LEU A 219 -23.40 -10.01 8.01
N GLU A 220 -23.21 -11.00 8.87
CA GLU A 220 -24.31 -11.68 9.57
C GLU A 220 -25.06 -10.75 10.53
N LYS A 221 -24.35 -9.85 11.22
CA LYS A 221 -24.93 -8.82 12.09
C LYS A 221 -25.88 -7.90 11.32
N TYR A 222 -25.47 -7.39 10.15
CA TYR A 222 -26.32 -6.52 9.32
C TYR A 222 -27.48 -7.29 8.66
N ARG A 223 -27.27 -8.54 8.24
CA ARG A 223 -28.35 -9.40 7.74
C ARG A 223 -29.43 -9.66 8.80
N LYS A 224 -29.02 -9.92 10.05
CA LYS A 224 -29.93 -10.09 11.18
C LYS A 224 -30.70 -8.80 11.49
N ALA A 225 -30.01 -7.66 11.56
CA ALA A 225 -30.66 -6.37 11.77
C ALA A 225 -31.71 -6.07 10.70
N ARG A 226 -31.43 -6.35 9.43
CA ARG A 226 -32.41 -6.23 8.34
C ARG A 226 -33.62 -7.15 8.53
N ALA A 227 -33.40 -8.41 8.90
CA ALA A 227 -34.49 -9.37 9.15
C ALA A 227 -35.39 -8.94 10.31
N ASP A 228 -34.80 -8.32 11.35
CA ASP A 228 -35.50 -7.83 12.53
C ASP A 228 -36.11 -6.42 12.33
N GLY A 229 -35.88 -5.78 11.18
CA GLY A 229 -36.32 -4.41 10.90
C GLY A 229 -35.58 -3.34 11.71
N THR A 230 -34.39 -3.66 12.25
CA THR A 230 -33.54 -2.74 13.00
C THR A 230 -32.82 -1.79 12.04
N PRO A 231 -32.99 -0.45 12.19
CA PRO A 231 -32.27 0.52 11.37
C PRO A 231 -30.74 0.41 11.53
N PHE A 232 -29.99 0.46 10.42
CA PHE A 232 -28.54 0.23 10.45
C PHE A 232 -27.75 1.25 11.27
N HIS A 233 -28.22 2.49 11.36
CA HIS A 233 -27.60 3.54 12.18
C HIS A 233 -27.72 3.30 13.70
N LEU A 234 -28.46 2.27 14.12
CA LEU A 234 -28.58 1.85 15.53
C LEU A 234 -27.73 0.60 15.84
N ILE A 235 -27.05 0.03 14.83
CA ILE A 235 -26.15 -1.09 15.02
C ILE A 235 -24.85 -0.53 15.60
N ASP A 236 -24.50 -0.97 16.80
CA ASP A 236 -23.22 -0.62 17.43
C ASP A 236 -22.09 -1.32 16.68
N GLU A 237 -21.16 -0.59 16.07
CA GLU A 237 -20.01 -1.18 15.38
C GLU A 237 -19.03 -1.85 16.36
N ASP A 238 -18.96 -1.35 17.60
CA ASP A 238 -17.98 -1.74 18.63
C ASP A 238 -18.49 -2.82 19.59
N GLY A 239 -19.64 -3.45 19.27
CA GLY A 239 -20.18 -4.54 20.06
C GLY A 239 -19.28 -5.78 20.01
N ASP A 240 -18.33 -5.84 20.94
CA ASP A 240 -17.65 -7.05 21.41
C ASP A 240 -18.71 -8.02 21.97
N ASP A 241 -19.44 -8.69 21.07
CA ASP A 241 -20.21 -9.87 21.44
C ASP A 241 -19.19 -10.99 21.72
N GLU A 242 -18.83 -11.13 23.00
CA GLU A 242 -18.17 -12.29 23.64
C GLU A 242 -18.85 -13.63 23.31
#